data_AF-A0A963DKQ4-F1
#
_entry.id   AF-A0A963DKQ4-F1
#
_cell.length_a   1.000
_cell.length_b   1.000
_cell.length_c   1.000
_cell.angle_alpha   90.00
_cell.angle_beta   90.00
_cell.angle_gamma   90.00
#
_symmetry.space_group_name_H-M   'P 1'
#
loop_
_entity.id
_entity.type
_entity.pdbx_description
1 polymer ?
#
loop_
_entity_poly.entity_id
_entity_poly.type
_entity_poly.pdbx_seq_one_letter_code
_entity_poly.pdbx_strand_id
1 'polypeptide(L)' 'MELAAPEPPVFDSNAPEWYLNRELTWLAFNQRVLHEAQDERTPLLERVKFLAIVSSNLNEFF' A
#
# COMPACT_ATOMS: atom_id res chain seq x y z
N MET A 1 38.70 27.77 -6.56
CA MET A 1 37.31 27.82 -7.04
C MET A 1 36.55 26.80 -6.23
N GLU A 2 35.96 27.24 -5.14
CA GLU A 2 35.21 26.39 -4.21
C GLU A 2 33.85 26.11 -4.86
N LEU A 3 33.64 24.87 -5.32
CA LEU A 3 32.34 24.43 -5.83
C LEU A 3 31.39 24.40 -4.62
N ALA A 4 30.51 25.39 -4.53
CA ALA A 4 29.45 25.39 -3.53
C ALA A 4 28.69 24.07 -3.62
N ALA A 5 28.51 23.39 -2.49
CA ALA A 5 27.67 22.21 -2.41
C ALA A 5 26.26 22.58 -2.90
N PRO A 6 25.57 21.70 -3.65
CA PRO A 6 24.20 21.98 -4.07
C PRO A 6 23.34 22.22 -2.82
N GLU A 7 22.51 23.26 -2.86
CA GLU A 7 21.56 23.54 -1.80
C GLU A 7 20.68 22.29 -1.56
N PRO A 8 20.37 21.97 -0.29
CA PRO A 8 19.51 20.83 0.00
C PRO A 8 18.16 21.02 -0.68
N PRO A 9 17.55 19.93 -1.19
CA PRO A 9 16.25 20.04 -1.81
C PRO A 9 15.25 20.65 -0.83
N VAL A 10 14.57 21.71 -1.27
CA VAL A 10 13.50 22.35 -0.48
C VAL A 10 12.33 21.38 -0.43
N PHE A 11 11.98 20.94 0.78
CA PHE A 11 10.77 20.15 0.99
C PHE A 11 9.55 21.07 0.85
N ASP A 12 8.84 20.98 -0.27
CA ASP A 12 7.52 21.57 -0.44
C ASP A 12 6.46 20.56 -0.06
N SER A 13 5.74 20.81 1.04
CA SER A 13 4.65 19.95 1.49
C SER A 13 3.47 19.90 0.51
N ASN A 14 3.40 20.76 -0.50
CA ASN A 14 2.37 20.73 -1.52
C ASN A 14 2.76 19.96 -2.78
N ALA A 15 4.02 19.52 -2.89
CA ALA A 15 4.49 18.79 -4.06
C ALA A 15 3.89 17.37 -4.08
N PRO A 16 3.10 17.00 -5.11
CA PRO A 16 2.39 15.73 -5.18
C PRO A 16 3.33 14.51 -5.22
N GLU A 17 4.57 14.67 -5.68
CA GLU A 17 5.59 13.62 -5.74
C GLU A 17 5.99 13.07 -4.36
N TRP A 18 5.72 13.81 -3.28
CA TRP A 18 5.98 13.35 -1.92
C TRP A 18 4.86 12.48 -1.34
N TYR A 19 3.74 12.33 -2.05
CA TYR A 19 2.57 11.60 -1.57
C TYR A 19 2.31 10.33 -2.38
N LEU A 20 1.81 9.32 -1.69
CA LEU A 20 1.32 8.11 -2.34
C LEU A 20 -0.12 8.32 -2.79
N ASN A 21 -0.46 7.76 -3.95
CA ASN A 21 -1.85 7.70 -4.38
C ASN A 21 -2.65 6.83 -3.40
N ARG A 22 -3.76 7.38 -2.90
CA ARG A 22 -4.62 6.72 -1.91
C ARG A 22 -5.18 5.39 -2.41
N GLU A 23 -5.69 5.36 -3.63
CA GLU A 23 -6.33 4.18 -4.22
C GLU A 23 -5.30 3.07 -4.46
N LEU A 24 -4.14 3.41 -5.01
CA LEU A 24 -3.04 2.45 -5.20
C LEU A 24 -2.55 1.90 -3.86
N THR A 25 -2.46 2.75 -2.83
CA THR A 25 -2.07 2.32 -1.47
C THR A 25 -3.10 1.36 -0.87
N TRP A 26 -4.38 1.64 -1.11
CA TRP A 26 -5.48 0.81 -0.65
C TRP A 26 -5.53 -0.54 -1.38
N LEU A 27 -5.27 -0.58 -2.69
CA LEU A 27 -5.12 -1.83 -3.46
C LEU A 27 -3.90 -2.63 -2.98
N ALA A 28 -2.77 -1.98 -2.74
CA ALA A 28 -1.57 -2.63 -2.20
C ALA A 28 -1.81 -3.22 -0.80
N PHE A 29 -2.65 -2.58 0.01
CA PHE A 29 -3.10 -3.15 1.28
C PHE A 29 -3.93 -4.43 1.06
N ASN A 30 -4.93 -4.40 0.19
CA ASN A 30 -5.74 -5.59 -0.10
C ASN A 30 -4.93 -6.75 -0.68
N GLN A 31 -3.90 -6.44 -1.48
CA GLN A 31 -2.96 -7.45 -1.97
C GLN A 31 -2.23 -8.17 -0.83
N ARG A 32 -1.86 -7.46 0.24
CA ARG A 32 -1.26 -8.07 1.44
C ARG A 32 -2.27 -8.92 2.22
N VAL A 33 -3.53 -8.50 2.30
CA VAL A 33 -4.59 -9.32 2.92
C VAL A 33 -4.85 -10.59 2.11
N LEU A 34 -4.83 -10.51 0.77
CA LEU A 34 -4.96 -11.66 -0.12
C LEU A 34 -3.78 -12.63 0.04
N HIS A 35 -2.58 -12.13 0.30
CA HIS A 35 -1.41 -12.98 0.56
C HIS A 35 -1.66 -13.93 1.75
N GLU A 36 -2.27 -13.46 2.83
CA GLU A 36 -2.61 -14.29 4.00
C GLU A 36 -3.61 -15.41 3.67
N ALA A 37 -4.50 -15.18 2.70
CA ALA A 37 -5.40 -16.22 2.18
C ALA A 37 -4.67 -17.29 1.34
N GLN A 38 -3.56 -16.93 0.71
CA GLN A 38 -2.79 -17.82 -0.17
C GLN A 38 -1.73 -18.62 0.60
N ASP A 39 -1.24 -18.11 1.72
CA ASP A 39 -0.20 -18.75 2.53
C ASP A 39 -0.68 -20.08 3.15
N GLU A 40 0.06 -21.16 2.89
CA GLU A 40 -0.22 -22.50 3.41
C GLU A 40 0.05 -22.63 4.91
N ARG A 41 0.86 -21.72 5.48
CA ARG A 41 1.12 -21.64 6.94
C ARG A 41 -0.09 -21.12 7.70
N THR A 42 -1.01 -20.42 7.02
CA THR A 42 -2.25 -19.91 7.61
C THR A 42 -3.27 -21.06 7.71
N PRO A 43 -3.89 -21.29 8.88
CA PRO A 43 -4.90 -22.32 9.03
C PRO A 43 -6.04 -22.17 8.02
N LEU A 44 -6.56 -23.29 7.51
CA LEU A 44 -7.50 -23.31 6.38
C LEU A 44 -8.72 -22.40 6.59
N LEU A 45 -9.29 -22.38 7.79
CA LEU A 45 -10.44 -21.52 8.10
C LEU A 45 -10.07 -20.02 8.09
N GLU A 46 -8.88 -19.66 8.57
CA GLU A 46 -8.42 -18.26 8.56
C GLU A 46 -8.18 -17.78 7.12
N ARG A 47 -7.69 -18.65 6.23
CA ARG A 47 -7.56 -18.33 4.80
C ARG A 47 -8.90 -17.96 4.16
N VAL A 48 -9.97 -18.70 4.50
CA VAL A 48 -11.33 -18.40 4.02
C VAL A 48 -11.82 -17.05 4.57
N LYS A 49 -11.51 -16.72 5.83
CA LYS A 49 -11.83 -15.40 6.39
C LYS A 49 -11.10 -14.29 5.65
N PHE A 50 -9.80 -14.45 5.38
CA PHE A 50 -9.04 -13.47 4.60
C PHE A 50 -9.61 -13.28 3.18
N LEU A 51 -10.04 -14.35 2.51
CA LEU A 51 -10.75 -14.24 1.22
C LEU A 51 -12.04 -13.43 1.34
N ALA A 52 -12.84 -13.68 2.38
CA ALA A 52 -14.08 -12.93 2.61
C ALA A 52 -13.80 -11.44 2.90
N ILE A 53 -12.73 -11.14 3.66
CA ILE A 53 -12.31 -9.75 3.94
C ILE A 53 -11.90 -9.05 2.65
N VAL A 54 -11.05 -9.66 1.82
CA VAL A 54 -10.64 -9.09 0.52
C VAL A 54 -11.86 -8.85 -0.37
N SER A 55 -12.79 -9.80 -0.43
CA SER A 55 -14.02 -9.65 -1.22
C SER A 55 -14.89 -8.50 -0.72
N SER A 56 -15.08 -8.36 0.60
CA SER A 56 -15.85 -7.27 1.19
C SER A 56 -15.20 -5.91 0.91
N ASN A 57 -13.89 -5.83 1.13
CA ASN A 57 -13.13 -4.61 0.87
C ASN A 57 -13.25 -4.19 -0.60
N LEU A 58 -13.02 -5.11 -1.54
CA LEU A 58 -13.11 -4.78 -2.98
C LEU A 58 -14.51 -4.33 -3.35
N ASN A 59 -15.55 -4.90 -2.76
CA ASN A 59 -16.92 -4.43 -2.96
C ASN A 59 -17.15 -3.01 -2.42
N GLU A 60 -16.45 -2.56 -1.38
CA GLU A 60 -16.51 -1.17 -0.89
C GLU A 60 -15.68 -0.19 -1.74
N PHE A 61 -14.68 -0.68 -2.47
CA PHE A 61 -13.82 0.13 -3.31
C PHE A 61 -14.46 0.52 -4.64
N PHE A 62 -15.32 -0.34 -5.18
CA PHE A 62 -16.05 -0.14 -6.44
C PHE A 62 -17.45 0.42 -6.19
#